data_AF-A0A9D4QCD9-F1
#
_entry.id   AF-A0A9D4QCD9-F1
#
_cell.length_a   1.000
_cell.length_b   1.000
_cell.length_c   1.000
_cell.angle_alpha   90.00
_cell.angle_beta   90.00
_cell.angle_gamma   90.00
#
_symmetry.space_group_name_H-M   'P 1'
#
loop_
_entity.id
_entity.type
_entity.pdbx_description
1 polymer ?
#
loop_
_entity_poly.entity_id
_entity_poly.type
_entity_poly.pdbx_seq_one_letter_code
_entity_poly.pdbx_strand_id
1 'polypeptide(L)'
;MVTDTLQLAAIDPETLSHEFLIKQASIVAVEAASRVLIQLTAAILDAHEAYWESLNKLSSLLKRFETEVGLCSGDDAMWLEMIAIREETNRLKADVLSLESRMQSVSGLMDAMAQTAFANGAEYAGICANERLLSAERQIRSAARKTAILEDVLNRAHRDAVISGADNADTPKKEGLKET
;
A
#
# COMPACT_ATOMS: atom_id res chain seq x y z
N MET A 1 44.77 5.79 -49.90
CA MET A 1 43.93 6.77 -49.16
C MET A 1 42.48 6.41 -49.46
N VAL A 2 41.85 5.68 -48.56
CA VAL A 2 40.43 5.34 -48.64
C VAL A 2 39.68 6.54 -48.04
N THR A 3 38.95 7.27 -48.87
CA THR A 3 38.03 8.31 -48.41
C THR A 3 36.83 7.63 -47.78
N ASP A 4 36.94 7.36 -46.49
CA ASP A 4 35.82 6.93 -45.65
C ASP A 4 34.89 8.15 -45.52
N THR A 5 33.97 8.23 -46.47
CA THR A 5 32.95 9.28 -46.47
C THR A 5 31.95 8.83 -45.43
N LEU A 6 32.08 9.36 -44.21
CA LEU A 6 31.08 9.23 -43.15
C LEU A 6 29.72 9.55 -43.77
N GLN A 7 28.96 8.51 -44.10
CA GLN A 7 27.54 8.60 -44.40
C GLN A 7 26.89 9.08 -43.11
N LEU A 8 26.79 10.40 -42.98
CA LEU A 8 25.87 11.04 -42.05
C LEU A 8 24.50 10.45 -42.42
N ALA A 9 23.99 9.55 -41.58
CA ALA A 9 22.73 8.87 -41.82
C ALA A 9 21.70 9.93 -42.21
N ALA A 10 21.29 9.92 -43.48
CA ALA A 10 20.35 10.89 -44.00
C ALA A 10 19.10 10.80 -43.12
N ILE A 11 18.73 11.92 -42.48
CA ILE A 11 17.53 11.99 -41.67
C ILE A 11 16.37 11.68 -42.61
N ASP A 12 15.69 10.57 -42.35
CA ASP A 12 14.55 10.13 -43.16
C ASP A 12 13.44 11.18 -43.05
N PRO A 13 12.99 11.79 -44.17
CA PRO A 13 11.94 12.81 -44.15
C PRO A 13 10.65 12.35 -43.43
N GLU A 14 10.35 11.05 -43.41
CA GLU A 14 9.19 10.51 -42.69
C GLU A 14 9.31 10.68 -41.16
N THR A 15 10.54 10.66 -40.63
CA THR A 15 10.82 10.87 -39.20
C THR A 15 10.64 12.32 -38.73
N LEU A 16 10.47 13.26 -39.67
CA LEU A 16 10.18 14.67 -39.41
C LEU A 16 8.71 15.03 -39.68
N SER A 17 7.88 14.06 -40.07
CA SER A 17 6.45 14.29 -40.28
C SER A 17 5.75 14.60 -38.95
N HIS A 18 4.72 15.45 -39.00
CA HIS A 18 3.92 15.76 -37.81
C HIS A 18 3.25 14.52 -37.22
N GLU A 19 2.82 13.59 -38.06
CA GLU A 19 2.22 12.32 -37.64
C GLU A 19 3.22 11.46 -36.84
N PHE A 20 4.44 11.30 -37.34
CA PHE A 20 5.49 10.59 -36.62
C PHE A 20 5.80 11.27 -35.27
N LEU A 21 5.93 12.59 -35.25
CA LEU A 21 6.22 13.34 -34.01
C LEU A 21 5.08 13.22 -32.98
N ILE A 22 3.82 13.26 -33.42
CA ILE A 22 2.64 13.07 -32.56
C ILE A 22 2.61 11.64 -31.98
N LYS A 23 2.91 10.64 -32.81
CA LYS A 23 3.04 9.25 -32.36
C LYS A 23 4.15 9.09 -31.32
N GLN A 24 5.33 9.65 -31.55
CA GLN A 24 6.45 9.62 -30.59
C GLN A 24 6.12 10.34 -29.28
N ALA A 25 5.50 11.52 -29.35
CA ALA A 25 5.07 12.26 -28.16
C ALA A 25 4.07 11.43 -27.32
N SER A 26 3.18 10.70 -27.97
CA SER A 26 2.20 9.83 -27.30
C SER A 26 2.88 8.66 -26.58
N ILE A 27 3.90 8.05 -27.20
CA ILE A 27 4.71 6.99 -26.57
C ILE A 27 5.41 7.53 -25.32
N VAL A 28 6.07 8.69 -25.42
CA VAL A 28 6.77 9.32 -24.29
C VAL A 28 5.79 9.67 -23.16
N ALA A 29 4.58 10.14 -23.49
CA ALA A 29 3.55 10.45 -22.52
C ALA A 29 3.09 9.20 -21.75
N VAL A 30 2.89 8.07 -22.45
CA VAL A 30 2.59 6.77 -21.83
C VAL A 30 3.73 6.32 -20.91
N GLU A 31 4.98 6.48 -21.31
CA GLU A 31 6.13 6.11 -20.48
C GLU A 31 6.23 6.96 -19.21
N ALA A 32 6.02 8.27 -19.33
CA ALA A 32 6.01 9.19 -18.19
C ALA A 32 4.90 8.82 -17.20
N ALA A 33 3.67 8.59 -17.68
CA ALA A 33 2.56 8.15 -16.85
C ALA A 33 2.84 6.78 -16.20
N SER A 34 3.44 5.85 -16.95
CA SER A 34 3.84 4.54 -16.43
C SER A 34 4.83 4.65 -15.27
N ARG A 35 5.78 5.61 -15.32
CA ARG A 35 6.72 5.84 -14.21
C ARG A 35 6.02 6.35 -12.96
N VAL A 36 5.05 7.25 -13.10
CA VAL A 36 4.22 7.74 -11.99
C VAL A 36 3.45 6.57 -11.36
N LEU A 37 2.84 5.72 -12.18
CA LEU A 37 2.13 4.53 -11.73
C LEU A 37 3.06 3.57 -10.96
N ILE A 38 4.24 3.28 -11.50
CA ILE A 38 5.21 2.38 -10.86
C ILE A 38 5.63 2.91 -9.50
N GLN A 39 5.98 4.20 -9.42
CA GLN A 39 6.42 4.80 -8.17
C GLN A 39 5.29 4.85 -7.12
N LEU A 40 4.06 5.18 -7.54
CA LEU A 40 2.92 5.16 -6.63
C LEU A 40 2.62 3.73 -6.15
N THR A 41 2.68 2.74 -7.05
CA THR A 41 2.47 1.33 -6.70
C THR A 41 3.50 0.88 -5.67
N ALA A 42 4.78 1.17 -5.89
CA ALA A 42 5.84 0.85 -4.93
C ALA A 42 5.58 1.51 -3.56
N ALA A 43 5.24 2.80 -3.54
CA ALA A 43 4.93 3.52 -2.30
C ALA A 43 3.73 2.92 -1.55
N ILE A 44 2.67 2.51 -2.26
CA ILE A 44 1.51 1.85 -1.65
C ILE A 44 1.90 0.48 -1.07
N LEU A 45 2.70 -0.31 -1.79
CA LEU A 45 3.16 -1.61 -1.31
C LEU A 45 4.04 -1.47 -0.05
N ASP A 46 4.99 -0.54 -0.06
CA ASP A 46 5.85 -0.25 1.10
C ASP A 46 5.03 0.22 2.31
N ALA A 47 4.03 1.08 2.09
CA ALA A 47 3.13 1.54 3.15
C ALA A 47 2.30 0.40 3.73
N HIS A 48 1.80 -0.51 2.89
CA HIS A 48 1.11 -1.72 3.35
C HIS A 48 2.01 -2.63 4.16
N GLU A 49 3.25 -2.85 3.72
CA GLU A 49 4.20 -3.68 4.45
C GLU A 49 4.50 -3.08 5.83
N ALA A 50 4.81 -1.79 5.91
CA ALA A 50 5.05 -1.10 7.18
C ALA A 50 3.83 -1.18 8.12
N TYR A 51 2.62 -0.95 7.59
CA TYR A 51 1.38 -1.07 8.36
C TYR A 51 1.16 -2.51 8.84
N TRP A 52 1.38 -3.50 7.98
CA TRP A 52 1.29 -4.92 8.33
C TRP A 52 2.29 -5.33 9.41
N GLU A 53 3.54 -4.87 9.34
CA GLU A 53 4.54 -5.09 10.39
C GLU A 53 4.10 -4.50 11.73
N SER A 54 3.57 -3.27 11.73
CA SER A 54 3.08 -2.61 12.94
C SER A 54 1.89 -3.36 13.55
N LEU A 55 0.96 -3.86 12.73
CA LEU A 55 -0.14 -4.71 13.18
C LEU A 55 0.35 -6.01 13.83
N ASN A 56 1.37 -6.66 13.28
CA ASN A 56 1.95 -7.85 13.88
C ASN A 56 2.64 -7.54 15.22
N LYS A 57 3.37 -6.43 15.31
CA LYS A 57 3.98 -5.98 16.58
C LYS A 57 2.90 -5.76 17.63
N LEU A 58 1.81 -5.07 17.26
CA LEU A 58 0.67 -4.86 18.14
C LEU A 58 0.01 -6.17 18.57
N SER A 59 -0.15 -7.13 17.65
CA SER A 59 -0.71 -8.45 17.95
C SER A 59 0.15 -9.24 18.94
N SER A 60 1.47 -9.25 18.76
CA SER A 60 2.40 -9.91 19.66
C SER A 60 2.41 -9.25 21.05
N LEU A 61 2.37 -7.92 21.11
CA LEU A 61 2.34 -7.19 22.37
C LEU A 61 1.04 -7.44 23.14
N LEU A 62 -0.10 -7.48 22.45
CA LEU A 62 -1.39 -7.81 23.06
C LEU A 62 -1.39 -9.20 23.69
N LYS A 63 -0.87 -10.21 22.97
CA LYS A 63 -0.76 -11.57 23.51
C LYS A 63 0.15 -11.64 24.74
N ARG A 64 1.28 -10.92 24.72
CA ARG A 64 2.19 -10.82 25.86
C ARG A 64 1.49 -10.17 27.06
N PHE A 65 0.76 -9.08 26.82
CA PHE A 65 -0.01 -8.37 27.84
C PHE A 65 -1.05 -9.30 28.50
N GLU A 66 -1.80 -10.08 27.73
CA GLU A 66 -2.77 -11.05 28.27
C GLU A 66 -2.10 -12.11 29.16
N THR A 67 -0.91 -12.59 28.80
CA THR A 67 -0.17 -13.58 29.61
C THR A 67 0.44 -12.98 30.88
N GLU A 68 0.87 -11.71 30.85
CA GLU A 68 1.58 -11.06 31.96
C GLU A 68 0.64 -10.35 32.94
N VAL A 69 -0.52 -9.86 32.48
CA VAL A 69 -1.55 -9.27 33.37
C VAL A 69 -2.10 -10.29 34.37
N GLY A 70 -2.17 -11.58 33.98
CA GLY A 70 -2.50 -12.67 34.90
C GLY A 70 -1.47 -12.93 36.01
N LEU A 71 -0.27 -12.33 35.91
CA LEU A 71 0.86 -12.55 36.82
C LEU A 71 1.10 -11.37 37.79
N CYS A 72 0.22 -10.36 37.83
CA CYS A 72 0.42 -9.13 38.63
C CYS A 72 1.76 -8.43 38.35
N SER A 73 2.28 -8.58 37.14
CA SER A 73 3.55 -7.99 36.68
C SER A 73 3.36 -6.90 35.63
N GLY A 74 2.16 -6.31 35.56
CA GLY A 74 1.84 -5.24 34.62
C GLY A 74 2.72 -4.03 34.86
N ASP A 75 3.83 -3.95 34.15
CA ASP A 75 4.74 -2.82 34.15
C ASP A 75 4.11 -1.68 33.33
N ASP A 76 4.07 -0.47 33.89
CA ASP A 76 3.61 0.74 33.20
C ASP A 76 4.35 0.93 31.86
N ALA A 77 5.59 0.43 31.76
CA ALA A 77 6.37 0.43 30.52
C ALA A 77 5.70 -0.35 29.37
N MET A 78 5.11 -1.52 29.63
CA MET A 78 4.43 -2.32 28.60
C MET A 78 3.14 -1.64 28.12
N TRP A 79 2.44 -0.96 29.03
CA TRP A 79 1.25 -0.19 28.68
C TRP A 79 1.60 1.02 27.80
N LEU A 80 2.67 1.75 28.14
CA LEU A 80 3.17 2.85 27.33
C LEU A 80 3.66 2.38 25.94
N GLU A 81 4.33 1.23 25.85
CA GLU A 81 4.70 0.60 24.58
C GLU A 81 3.48 0.29 23.72
N MET A 82 2.39 -0.21 24.33
CA MET A 82 1.12 -0.50 23.64
C MET A 82 0.50 0.76 23.05
N ILE A 83 0.50 1.86 23.81
CA ILE A 83 -0.01 3.15 23.33
C ILE A 83 0.81 3.64 22.14
N ALA A 84 2.14 3.61 22.24
CA ALA A 84 3.04 4.06 21.19
C ALA A 84 2.86 3.26 19.89
N ILE A 85 2.78 1.93 19.97
CA ILE A 85 2.57 1.08 18.79
C ILE A 85 1.18 1.33 18.17
N ARG A 86 0.15 1.58 18.98
CA ARG A 86 -1.20 1.90 18.46
C ARG A 86 -1.21 3.23 17.71
N GLU A 87 -0.55 4.25 18.24
CA GLU A 87 -0.41 5.54 17.56
C GLU A 87 0.30 5.38 16.21
N GLU A 88 1.43 4.68 16.20
CA GLU A 88 2.19 4.41 14.97
C GLU A 88 1.36 3.60 13.96
N THR A 89 0.64 2.58 14.42
CA THR A 89 -0.25 1.76 13.58
C THR A 89 -1.35 2.62 12.93
N ASN A 90 -1.93 3.57 13.67
CA ASN A 90 -2.93 4.49 13.14
C ASN A 90 -2.34 5.47 12.12
N ARG A 91 -1.12 5.97 12.38
CA ARG A 91 -0.40 6.84 11.45
C ARG A 91 -0.13 6.12 10.12
N LEU A 92 0.40 4.90 10.19
CA LEU A 92 0.67 4.07 9.01
C LEU A 92 -0.60 3.72 8.22
N LYS A 93 -1.72 3.46 8.92
CA LYS A 93 -3.02 3.27 8.27
C LYS A 93 -3.46 4.52 7.50
N ALA A 94 -3.29 5.71 8.08
CA ALA A 94 -3.61 6.97 7.42
C ALA A 94 -2.72 7.21 6.18
N ASP A 95 -1.43 6.85 6.26
CA ASP A 95 -0.50 6.92 5.14
C ASP A 95 -0.93 6.01 3.98
N VAL A 96 -1.31 4.76 4.27
CA VAL A 96 -1.87 3.82 3.28
C VAL A 96 -3.09 4.42 2.58
N LEU A 97 -4.09 4.90 3.34
CA LEU A 97 -5.30 5.50 2.78
C LEU A 97 -5.00 6.73 1.93
N SER A 98 -4.05 7.57 2.36
CA SER A 98 -3.62 8.74 1.60
C SER A 98 -3.03 8.35 0.25
N LEU A 99 -2.15 7.35 0.21
CA LEU A 99 -1.51 6.87 -1.02
C LEU A 99 -2.52 6.18 -1.94
N GLU A 100 -3.37 5.28 -1.42
CA GLU A 100 -4.41 4.60 -2.19
C GLU A 100 -5.38 5.60 -2.84
N SER A 101 -5.72 6.71 -2.15
CA SER A 101 -6.60 7.74 -2.72
C SER A 101 -6.04 8.37 -4.01
N ARG A 102 -4.71 8.43 -4.15
CA ARG A 102 -4.04 8.96 -5.35
C ARG A 102 -4.14 8.01 -6.55
N MET A 103 -4.37 6.72 -6.28
CA MET A 103 -4.44 5.70 -7.33
C MET A 103 -5.56 6.00 -8.32
N GLN A 104 -6.70 6.52 -7.87
CA GLN A 104 -7.81 6.87 -8.76
C GLN A 104 -7.40 7.90 -9.83
N SER A 105 -6.65 8.93 -9.44
CA SER A 105 -6.15 9.95 -10.38
C SER A 105 -5.11 9.38 -11.34
N VAL A 106 -4.22 8.51 -10.86
CA VAL A 106 -3.19 7.88 -11.69
C VAL A 106 -3.78 6.85 -12.67
N SER A 107 -4.79 6.08 -12.27
CA SER A 107 -5.55 5.22 -13.18
C SER A 107 -6.19 6.04 -14.31
N GLY A 108 -6.85 7.15 -13.98
CA GLY A 108 -7.45 8.04 -14.98
C GLY A 108 -6.42 8.65 -15.93
N LEU A 109 -5.23 9.01 -15.43
CA LEU A 109 -4.10 9.45 -16.28
C LEU A 109 -3.65 8.34 -17.24
N MET A 110 -3.48 7.11 -16.74
CA MET A 110 -3.07 5.97 -17.55
C MET A 110 -4.08 5.65 -18.65
N ASP A 111 -5.38 5.65 -18.33
CA ASP A 111 -6.45 5.43 -19.30
C ASP A 111 -6.43 6.49 -20.41
N ALA A 112 -6.30 7.77 -20.04
CA ALA A 112 -6.22 8.87 -21.00
C ALA A 112 -4.99 8.76 -21.91
N MET A 113 -3.82 8.40 -21.36
CA MET A 113 -2.61 8.21 -22.14
C MET A 113 -2.70 6.99 -23.06
N ALA A 114 -3.31 5.90 -22.59
CA ALA A 114 -3.54 4.71 -23.41
C ALA A 114 -4.45 5.05 -24.61
N GLN A 115 -5.58 5.71 -24.37
CA GLN A 115 -6.50 6.14 -25.43
C GLN A 115 -5.84 7.09 -26.43
N THR A 116 -5.05 8.04 -25.93
CA THR A 116 -4.30 9.00 -26.78
C THR A 116 -3.28 8.26 -27.65
N ALA A 117 -2.56 7.28 -27.09
CA ALA A 117 -1.62 6.46 -27.84
C ALA A 117 -2.31 5.65 -28.94
N PHE A 118 -3.48 5.05 -28.66
CA PHE A 118 -4.28 4.38 -29.69
C PHE A 118 -4.71 5.33 -30.81
N ALA A 119 -5.21 6.52 -30.48
CA ALA A 119 -5.68 7.49 -31.46
C ALA A 119 -4.57 7.99 -32.39
N ASN A 120 -3.33 8.00 -31.91
CA ASN A 120 -2.15 8.51 -32.63
C ASN A 120 -1.28 7.41 -33.24
N GLY A 121 -1.81 6.19 -33.42
CA GLY A 121 -1.10 5.08 -34.07
C GLY A 121 0.04 4.47 -33.25
N ALA A 122 0.01 4.64 -31.92
CA ALA A 122 0.93 4.04 -30.95
C ALA A 122 0.22 2.95 -30.13
N GLU A 123 -0.51 2.05 -30.79
CA GLU A 123 -1.38 1.05 -30.17
C GLU A 123 -0.62 0.15 -29.19
N TYR A 124 0.60 -0.25 -29.54
CA TYR A 124 1.44 -1.07 -28.65
C TYR A 124 1.71 -0.36 -27.31
N ALA A 125 1.99 0.94 -27.34
CA ALA A 125 2.18 1.72 -26.11
C ALA A 125 0.89 1.77 -25.27
N GLY A 126 -0.27 1.94 -25.93
CA GLY A 126 -1.58 1.90 -25.27
C GLY A 126 -1.88 0.55 -24.62
N ILE A 127 -1.61 -0.57 -25.31
CA ILE A 127 -1.76 -1.92 -24.74
C ILE A 127 -0.85 -2.09 -23.51
N CYS A 128 0.42 -1.69 -23.61
CA CYS A 128 1.34 -1.78 -22.49
C CYS A 128 0.91 -0.91 -21.30
N ALA A 129 0.33 0.27 -21.54
CA ALA A 129 -0.19 1.13 -20.48
C ALA A 129 -1.29 0.41 -19.68
N ASN A 130 -2.26 -0.20 -20.36
CA ASN A 130 -3.35 -0.94 -19.73
C ASN A 130 -2.86 -2.16 -18.95
N GLU A 131 -1.92 -2.94 -19.50
CA GLU A 131 -1.35 -4.09 -18.80
C GLU A 131 -0.60 -3.68 -17.53
N ARG A 132 0.15 -2.56 -17.57
CA ARG A 132 0.82 -2.01 -16.38
C ARG A 132 -0.20 -1.59 -15.32
N LEU A 133 -1.28 -0.92 -15.72
CA LEU A 133 -2.34 -0.51 -14.81
C LEU A 133 -3.00 -1.72 -14.14
N LEU A 134 -3.42 -2.72 -14.92
CA LEU A 134 -4.03 -3.94 -14.41
C LEU A 134 -3.09 -4.69 -13.45
N SER A 135 -1.80 -4.75 -13.77
CA SER A 135 -0.80 -5.36 -12.89
C SER A 135 -0.66 -4.61 -11.56
N ALA A 136 -0.57 -3.28 -11.60
CA ALA A 136 -0.50 -2.44 -10.40
C ALA A 136 -1.73 -2.63 -9.50
N GLU A 137 -2.93 -2.58 -10.06
CA GLU A 137 -4.19 -2.77 -9.32
C GLU A 137 -4.26 -4.15 -8.65
N ARG A 138 -3.80 -5.20 -9.34
CA ARG A 138 -3.76 -6.56 -8.77
C ARG A 138 -2.80 -6.64 -7.59
N GLN A 139 -1.62 -6.02 -7.69
CA GLN A 139 -0.62 -5.98 -6.63
C GLN A 139 -1.14 -5.24 -5.40
N ILE A 140 -1.68 -4.04 -5.58
CA ILE A 140 -2.27 -3.21 -4.51
C ILE A 140 -3.40 -3.98 -3.83
N ARG A 141 -4.34 -4.54 -4.61
CA ARG A 141 -5.46 -5.33 -4.06
C ARG A 141 -4.99 -6.55 -3.27
N SER A 142 -3.87 -7.16 -3.67
CA SER A 142 -3.27 -8.27 -2.94
C SER A 142 -2.71 -7.82 -1.58
N ALA A 143 -1.96 -6.71 -1.55
CA ALA A 143 -1.43 -6.13 -0.32
C ALA A 143 -2.55 -5.66 0.63
N ALA A 144 -3.56 -4.98 0.10
CA ALA A 144 -4.73 -4.54 0.85
C ALA A 144 -5.46 -5.72 1.50
N ARG A 145 -5.70 -6.81 0.77
CA ARG A 145 -6.32 -8.02 1.33
C ARG A 145 -5.50 -8.64 2.46
N LYS A 146 -4.19 -8.80 2.27
CA LYS A 146 -3.31 -9.37 3.31
C LYS A 146 -3.38 -8.55 4.61
N THR A 147 -3.34 -7.22 4.46
CA THR A 147 -3.39 -6.30 5.59
C THR A 147 -4.75 -6.31 6.28
N ALA A 148 -5.85 -6.29 5.50
CA ALA A 148 -7.20 -6.31 6.02
C ALA A 148 -7.52 -7.59 6.82
N ILE A 149 -7.01 -8.75 6.38
CA ILE A 149 -7.18 -10.01 7.11
C ILE A 149 -6.53 -9.91 8.50
N LEU A 150 -5.30 -9.40 8.58
CA LEU A 150 -4.60 -9.26 9.86
C LEU A 150 -5.29 -8.25 10.77
N GLU A 151 -5.69 -7.10 10.23
CA GLU A 151 -6.42 -6.08 10.96
C GLU A 151 -7.75 -6.62 11.52
N ASP A 152 -8.49 -7.39 10.73
CA ASP A 152 -9.74 -8.01 11.16
C ASP A 152 -9.52 -9.04 12.29
N VAL A 153 -8.50 -9.89 12.18
CA VAL A 153 -8.11 -10.83 13.25
C VAL A 153 -7.77 -10.09 14.54
N LEU A 154 -6.97 -9.01 14.45
CA LEU A 154 -6.60 -8.21 15.61
C LEU A 154 -7.81 -7.50 16.23
N ASN A 155 -8.72 -6.97 15.40
CA ASN A 155 -9.94 -6.32 15.87
C ASN A 155 -10.89 -7.29 16.58
N ARG A 156 -10.96 -8.55 16.14
CA ARG A 156 -11.72 -9.60 16.85
C ARG A 156 -11.08 -9.90 18.21
N ALA A 157 -9.77 -10.13 18.24
CA ALA A 157 -9.03 -10.38 19.49
C ALA A 157 -9.22 -9.24 20.50
N HIS A 158 -9.13 -7.97 20.06
CA HIS A 158 -9.41 -6.81 20.92
C HIS A 158 -10.84 -6.80 21.46
N ARG A 159 -11.84 -7.16 20.65
CA ARG A 159 -13.25 -7.22 21.13
C ARG A 159 -13.43 -8.31 22.18
N ASP A 160 -12.87 -9.49 21.94
CA ASP A 160 -13.00 -10.64 22.84
C ASP A 160 -12.32 -10.36 24.19
N ALA A 161 -11.14 -9.72 24.17
CA ALA A 161 -10.43 -9.31 25.39
C ALA A 161 -11.23 -8.27 26.22
N VAL A 162 -11.92 -7.33 25.57
CA VAL A 162 -12.77 -6.35 26.27
C VAL A 162 -13.99 -7.03 26.91
N ILE A 163 -14.63 -7.98 26.22
CA ILE A 163 -15.78 -8.73 26.75
C ILE A 163 -15.35 -9.58 27.94
N SER A 164 -14.26 -10.35 27.82
CA SER A 164 -13.75 -11.18 28.92
C SER A 164 -13.28 -10.35 30.12
N GLY A 165 -12.66 -9.18 29.88
CA GLY A 165 -12.29 -8.24 30.94
C GLY A 165 -13.51 -7.67 31.68
N ALA A 166 -14.61 -7.40 30.98
CA ALA A 166 -15.86 -6.93 31.58
C ALA A 166 -16.52 -8.00 32.46
N ASP A 167 -16.57 -9.25 32.00
CA ASP A 167 -17.15 -10.37 32.78
C ASP A 167 -16.36 -10.65 34.07
N ASN A 168 -15.04 -10.48 34.06
CA ASN A 168 -14.20 -10.65 35.25
C ASN A 168 -14.38 -9.52 36.29
N ALA A 169 -14.72 -8.31 35.85
CA ALA A 169 -14.95 -7.16 36.72
C ALA A 169 -16.29 -7.24 37.50
N ASP A 170 -17.26 -8.00 36.98
CA ASP A 170 -18.60 -8.13 37.56
C ASP A 170 -18.73 -9.29 38.58
N THR A 171 -17.66 -10.05 38.84
CA THR A 171 -17.67 -11.07 39.89
C THR A 171 -17.32 -10.45 41.26
N PRO A 172 -18.25 -10.36 42.22
CA PRO A 172 -17.95 -9.80 43.52
C PRO A 172 -16.94 -10.70 44.25
N LYS A 173 -15.79 -10.11 44.63
CA LYS A 173 -14.89 -10.69 45.63
C LYS A 173 -15.72 -11.08 46.85
N LYS A 174 -15.92 -12.38 47.07
CA LYS A 174 -16.38 -12.90 48.36
C LYS A 174 -15.26 -12.65 49.38
N GLU A 175 -15.25 -11.44 49.94
CA GLU A 175 -14.49 -11.15 51.15
C GLU A 175 -14.94 -12.10 52.26
N GLY A 176 -13.95 -12.69 52.92
CA GLY A 176 -14.13 -13.77 53.87
C GLY A 176 -15.03 -13.37 55.04
N LEU A 177 -16.12 -14.11 55.21
CA LEU A 177 -16.83 -14.16 56.47
C LEU A 177 -16.00 -15.05 57.44
N LYS A 178 -15.09 -14.42 58.17
CA LYS A 178 -14.67 -14.94 59.47
C LYS A 178 -15.77 -14.58 60.46
N GLU A 179 -16.55 -15.56 60.88
CA GLU A 179 -17.27 -15.47 62.15
C GLU A 179 -16.97 -16.71 62.99
N THR A 180 -16.23 -16.41 64.07
CA THR A 180 -16.14 -17.00 65.42
C THR A 180 -16.74 -18.37 65.69
#